data_AF-A0A527P2G0-F1
#
_entry.id   AF-A0A527P2G0-F1
#
_cell.length_a   1.000
_cell.length_b   1.000
_cell.length_c   1.000
_cell.angle_alpha   90.00
_cell.angle_beta   90.00
_cell.angle_gamma   90.00
#
_symmetry.space_group_name_H-M   'P 1'
#
loop_
_entity.id
_entity.type
_entity.pdbx_description
1 polymer ?
#
loop_
_entity_poly.entity_id
_entity_poly.type
_entity_poly.pdbx_seq_one_letter_code
_entity_poly.pdbx_strand_id
1 'polypeptide(L)'
;MRQTPNLLVLCALLSACSSSGDWRADAIAAAEGKMRGLVNDPAATFTHVQLTGDSSTGQTCGDITAKTGIFTKEARFIVYIDNTAGPFVEPGLGQSMSQADFDWAWKNDCVNEGYKG
;
A
#
# COMPACT_ATOMS: atom_id res chain seq x y z
N MET A 1 -50.56 13.33 -19.54
CA MET A 1 -49.28 13.96 -19.95
C MET A 1 -48.31 13.74 -18.79
N ARG A 2 -47.48 12.68 -18.80
CA ARG A 2 -46.01 12.67 -19.12
C ARG A 2 -45.28 13.80 -18.39
N GLN A 3 -44.28 13.61 -17.51
CA GLN A 3 -43.11 12.71 -17.59
C GLN A 3 -42.55 12.34 -16.19
N THR A 4 -42.26 11.06 -15.97
CA THR A 4 -41.08 10.58 -15.19
C THR A 4 -39.83 10.69 -16.09
N PRO A 5 -38.55 10.55 -15.64
CA PRO A 5 -38.06 10.01 -14.35
C PRO A 5 -36.86 10.79 -13.73
N ASN A 6 -36.61 10.63 -12.44
CA ASN A 6 -35.27 10.85 -11.87
C ASN A 6 -34.95 9.65 -10.98
N LEU A 7 -34.65 8.54 -11.66
CA LEU A 7 -34.41 7.23 -11.04
C LEU A 7 -33.14 6.64 -11.66
N LEU A 8 -32.05 7.41 -11.65
CA LEU A 8 -30.75 7.02 -12.22
C LEU A 8 -29.57 7.65 -11.48
N VAL A 9 -29.50 7.55 -10.14
CA VAL A 9 -28.20 7.70 -9.44
C VAL A 9 -28.18 6.82 -8.20
N LEU A 10 -28.25 5.51 -8.37
CA LEU A 10 -28.10 4.56 -7.24
C LEU A 10 -27.39 3.26 -7.63
N CYS A 11 -26.49 3.32 -8.63
CA CYS A 11 -25.74 2.14 -9.09
C CYS A 11 -24.21 2.26 -8.98
N ALA A 12 -23.67 3.29 -8.31
CA ALA A 12 -22.21 3.49 -8.23
C ALA A 12 -21.55 2.97 -6.93
N LEU A 13 -22.29 2.28 -6.05
CA LEU A 13 -21.75 1.78 -4.76
C LEU A 13 -21.74 0.24 -4.64
N LEU A 14 -21.90 -0.48 -5.74
CA LEU A 14 -22.02 -1.94 -5.74
C LEU A 14 -20.78 -2.69 -6.27
N SER A 15 -19.60 -2.07 -6.29
CA SER A 15 -18.34 -2.78 -6.58
C SER A 15 -17.62 -3.30 -5.34
N ALA A 16 -18.27 -3.31 -4.17
CA ALA A 16 -17.86 -4.16 -3.06
C ALA A 16 -18.52 -5.54 -3.21
N CYS A 17 -18.22 -6.23 -4.32
CA CYS A 17 -18.57 -7.63 -4.48
C CYS A 17 -17.77 -8.46 -3.49
N SER A 18 -18.49 -9.24 -2.70
CA SER A 18 -18.05 -10.10 -1.63
C SER A 18 -16.89 -11.03 -2.04
N SER A 19 -15.68 -10.68 -1.64
CA SER A 19 -14.72 -11.67 -1.21
C SER A 19 -14.88 -11.75 0.29
N SER A 20 -15.17 -12.93 0.83
CA SER A 20 -14.89 -13.22 2.22
C SER A 20 -13.38 -13.07 2.44
N GLY A 21 -12.97 -11.84 2.75
CA GLY A 21 -11.79 -11.43 3.50
C GLY A 21 -10.51 -12.17 3.19
N ASP A 22 -9.97 -12.04 1.97
CA ASP A 22 -8.52 -12.22 1.83
C ASP A 22 -7.83 -10.98 2.40
N TRP A 23 -7.69 -10.97 3.72
CA TRP A 23 -7.07 -9.89 4.47
C TRP A 23 -5.68 -9.54 3.93
N ARG A 24 -5.03 -10.47 3.21
CA ARG A 24 -3.74 -10.24 2.56
C ARG A 24 -3.86 -9.27 1.41
N ALA A 25 -4.83 -9.50 0.51
CA ALA A 25 -5.09 -8.62 -0.61
C ALA A 25 -5.52 -7.23 -0.12
N ASP A 26 -6.34 -7.17 0.93
CA ASP A 26 -6.77 -5.92 1.55
C ASP A 26 -5.60 -5.18 2.22
N ALA A 27 -4.73 -5.90 2.94
CA ALA A 27 -3.54 -5.33 3.57
C ALA A 27 -2.56 -4.76 2.54
N ILE A 28 -2.32 -5.49 1.45
CA ILE A 28 -1.48 -5.03 0.34
C ILE A 28 -2.07 -3.78 -0.30
N ALA A 29 -3.36 -3.81 -0.66
CA ALA A 29 -4.03 -2.67 -1.28
C ALA A 29 -4.02 -1.43 -0.37
N ALA A 30 -4.26 -1.62 0.93
CA ALA A 30 -4.18 -0.55 1.93
C ALA A 30 -2.77 0.03 2.06
N ALA A 31 -1.73 -0.84 2.04
CA ALA A 31 -0.34 -0.41 2.08
C ALA A 31 0.06 0.41 0.85
N GLU A 32 -0.28 -0.06 -0.35
CA GLU A 32 -0.03 0.71 -1.58
C GLU A 32 -0.79 2.04 -1.58
N GLY A 33 -2.04 2.05 -1.12
CA GLY A 33 -2.85 3.27 -1.00
C GLY A 33 -2.19 4.31 -0.09
N LYS A 34 -1.71 3.89 1.09
CA LYS A 34 -0.95 4.78 1.99
C LYS A 34 0.32 5.31 1.34
N MET A 35 1.05 4.46 0.62
CA MET A 35 2.28 4.85 -0.06
C MET A 35 2.04 5.86 -1.19
N ARG A 36 1.02 5.66 -2.02
CA ARG A 36 0.58 6.65 -3.03
C ARG A 36 0.26 8.00 -2.39
N GLY A 37 -0.38 7.99 -1.23
CA GLY A 37 -0.65 9.19 -0.42
C GLY A 37 0.64 9.85 0.11
N LEU A 38 1.56 9.06 0.67
CA LEU A 38 2.83 9.54 1.23
C LEU A 38 3.71 10.22 0.17
N VAL A 39 3.86 9.59 -1.00
CA VAL A 39 4.71 10.09 -2.08
C VAL A 39 4.00 11.12 -2.97
N ASN A 40 2.71 11.38 -2.73
CA ASN A 40 1.85 12.26 -3.52
C ASN A 40 1.85 11.92 -5.03
N ASP A 41 1.85 10.62 -5.35
CA ASP A 41 1.75 10.11 -6.71
C ASP A 41 0.70 8.99 -6.78
N PRO A 42 -0.53 9.28 -7.24
CA PRO A 42 -1.58 8.27 -7.37
C PRO A 42 -1.26 7.24 -8.46
N ALA A 43 -0.33 7.52 -9.37
CA ALA A 43 0.10 6.62 -10.42
C ALA A 43 1.34 5.79 -10.03
N ALA A 44 1.80 5.87 -8.77
CA ALA A 44 2.91 5.06 -8.31
C ALA A 44 2.60 3.56 -8.47
N THR A 45 3.60 2.82 -8.94
CA THR A 45 3.53 1.37 -9.19
C THR A 45 4.35 0.63 -8.16
N PHE A 46 3.92 -0.59 -7.85
CA PHE A 46 4.50 -1.43 -6.80
C PHE A 46 4.92 -2.77 -7.39
N THR A 47 6.11 -3.24 -7.02
CA THR A 47 6.69 -4.51 -7.48
C THR A 47 7.33 -5.26 -6.32
N HIS A 48 7.49 -6.58 -6.48
CA HIS A 48 8.06 -7.45 -5.45
C HIS A 48 7.38 -7.31 -4.07
N VAL A 49 6.06 -7.08 -4.08
CA VAL A 49 5.30 -6.86 -2.84
C VAL A 49 5.23 -8.17 -2.04
N GLN A 50 5.67 -8.08 -0.79
CA GLN A 50 5.63 -9.15 0.19
C GLN A 50 4.78 -8.74 1.39
N LEU A 51 4.23 -9.74 2.06
CA LEU A 51 3.40 -9.59 3.24
C LEU A 51 3.89 -10.56 4.31
N THR A 52 3.96 -10.09 5.55
CA THR A 52 4.22 -10.92 6.74
C THR A 52 3.14 -10.74 7.79
N GLY A 53 3.04 -11.74 8.68
CA GLY A 53 2.11 -11.72 9.81
C GLY A 53 0.71 -12.20 9.48
N ASP A 54 -0.29 -11.53 10.07
CA ASP A 54 -1.71 -11.85 9.99
C ASP A 54 -2.58 -10.59 9.80
N SER A 55 -3.91 -10.74 9.87
CA SER A 55 -4.88 -9.65 9.69
C SER A 55 -4.79 -8.52 10.72
N SER A 56 -3.98 -8.68 11.77
CA SER A 56 -3.86 -7.74 12.88
C SER A 56 -2.44 -7.22 13.07
N THR A 57 -1.41 -8.02 12.80
CA THR A 57 0.00 -7.63 12.98
C THR A 57 0.86 -8.03 11.79
N GLY A 58 1.99 -7.35 11.61
CA GLY A 58 2.95 -7.64 10.54
C GLY A 58 3.14 -6.45 9.62
N GLN A 59 3.59 -6.71 8.39
CA GLN A 59 3.92 -5.64 7.46
C GLN A 59 3.76 -6.05 6.00
N THR A 60 3.53 -5.04 5.16
CA THR A 60 3.67 -5.10 3.70
C THR A 60 4.91 -4.32 3.30
N CYS A 61 5.66 -4.85 2.35
CA CYS A 61 6.83 -4.16 1.81
C CYS A 61 7.11 -4.57 0.38
N GLY A 62 7.96 -3.82 -0.29
CA GLY A 62 8.35 -4.09 -1.67
C GLY A 62 9.02 -2.87 -2.26
N ASP A 63 9.05 -2.82 -3.58
CA ASP A 63 9.59 -1.69 -4.32
C ASP A 63 8.45 -0.80 -4.82
N ILE A 64 8.67 0.50 -4.77
CA ILE A 64 7.78 1.55 -5.28
C ILE A 64 8.53 2.35 -6.34
N THR A 65 7.88 2.53 -7.50
CA THR A 65 8.28 3.50 -8.51
C THR A 65 7.30 4.66 -8.50
N ALA A 66 7.78 5.87 -8.22
CA ALA A 66 6.97 7.08 -8.10
C ALA A 66 7.62 8.30 -8.78
N LYS A 67 6.79 9.25 -9.18
CA LYS A 67 7.22 10.55 -9.70
C LYS A 67 7.59 11.50 -8.57
N THR A 68 8.69 12.22 -8.77
CA THR A 68 9.14 13.32 -7.91
C THR A 68 9.55 14.50 -8.79
N GLY A 69 8.68 15.49 -8.88
CA GLY A 69 8.78 16.55 -9.88
C GLY A 69 8.73 15.98 -11.30
N ILE A 70 9.80 16.19 -12.07
CA ILE A 70 9.93 15.68 -13.44
C ILE A 70 10.62 14.30 -13.53
N PHE A 71 11.12 13.78 -12.41
CA PHE A 71 11.88 12.54 -12.37
C PHE A 71 11.02 11.38 -11.89
N THR A 72 11.38 10.18 -12.29
CA THR A 72 10.88 8.93 -11.72
C THR A 72 11.97 8.36 -10.81
N LYS A 73 11.60 7.91 -9.62
CA LYS A 73 12.48 7.23 -8.68
C LYS A 73 11.91 5.89 -8.27
N GLU A 74 12.81 4.96 -8.04
CA GLU A 74 12.54 3.67 -7.43
C GLU A 74 13.08 3.70 -5.98
N ALA A 75 12.33 3.12 -5.05
CA ALA A 75 12.70 2.99 -3.65
C ALA A 75 12.03 1.77 -3.04
N ARG A 76 12.53 1.34 -1.89
CA ARG A 76 11.87 0.34 -1.03
C ARG A 76 10.86 1.02 -0.11
N PHE A 77 9.78 0.31 0.23
CA PHE A 77 8.78 0.77 1.19
C PHE A 77 8.43 -0.30 2.22
N ILE A 78 7.98 0.15 3.39
CA ILE A 78 7.47 -0.69 4.48
C ILE A 78 6.20 -0.04 5.05
N VAL A 79 5.14 -0.82 5.20
CA VAL A 79 3.89 -0.41 5.86
C VAL A 79 3.46 -1.48 6.85
N TYR A 80 3.33 -1.09 8.12
CA TYR A 80 2.81 -1.99 9.15
C TYR A 80 1.28 -2.13 9.08
N ILE A 81 0.79 -3.36 9.27
CA ILE A 81 -0.63 -3.72 9.22
C ILE A 81 -1.40 -3.11 10.40
N ASP A 82 -0.77 -3.12 11.57
CA ASP A 82 -1.34 -2.64 12.83
C ASP A 82 -1.49 -1.10 12.89
N ASN A 83 -0.96 -0.37 11.89
CA ASN A 83 -0.92 1.09 11.84
C ASN A 83 -0.21 1.75 13.03
N THR A 84 0.63 1.02 13.78
CA THR A 84 1.35 1.58 14.92
C THR A 84 2.51 2.47 14.48
N ALA A 85 3.01 2.27 13.26
CA ALA A 85 4.13 3.00 12.68
C ALA A 85 4.02 3.11 11.14
N GLY A 86 4.68 4.12 10.56
CA GLY A 86 4.77 4.29 9.10
C GLY A 86 3.46 4.74 8.46
N PRO A 87 3.37 4.85 7.12
CA PRO A 87 4.22 4.23 6.09
C PRO A 87 5.65 4.79 6.00
N PHE A 88 6.58 3.94 5.60
CA PHE A 88 8.01 4.24 5.47
C PHE A 88 8.50 4.00 4.04
N VAL A 89 9.39 4.85 3.56
CA VAL A 89 10.01 4.76 2.24
C VAL A 89 11.45 5.19 2.34
N GLU A 90 12.33 4.64 1.49
CA GLU A 90 13.72 5.05 1.48
C GLU A 90 13.90 6.57 1.26
N PRO A 91 15.02 7.13 1.76
CA PRO A 91 15.33 8.54 1.60
C PRO A 91 15.26 9.01 0.14
N GLY A 92 14.60 10.15 -0.06
CA GLY A 92 14.46 10.78 -1.38
C GLY A 92 13.11 10.60 -2.05
N LEU A 93 12.19 9.81 -1.45
CA LEU A 93 10.76 9.78 -1.76
C LEU A 93 9.85 10.05 -0.54
N GLY A 94 10.43 10.14 0.67
CA GLY A 94 9.75 10.49 1.92
C GLY A 94 10.73 10.39 3.11
N GLN A 95 10.24 10.53 4.34
CA GLN A 95 11.00 10.27 5.56
C GLN A 95 10.09 9.85 6.74
N SER A 96 10.44 8.74 7.37
CA SER A 96 10.26 8.40 8.79
C SER A 96 11.11 7.13 9.04
N MET A 97 11.58 6.90 10.28
CA MET A 97 12.69 6.00 10.69
C MET A 97 14.08 6.28 10.10
N SER A 98 15.15 5.89 10.83
CA SER A 98 16.53 6.05 10.36
C SER A 98 16.83 5.02 9.25
N GLN A 99 17.81 5.29 8.38
CA GLN A 99 18.21 4.32 7.35
C GLN A 99 18.60 2.96 7.94
N ALA A 100 19.28 2.96 9.10
CA ALA A 100 19.69 1.74 9.78
C ALA A 100 18.48 0.92 10.26
N ASP A 101 17.46 1.58 10.83
CA ASP A 101 16.24 0.92 11.26
C ASP A 101 15.46 0.38 10.07
N PHE A 102 15.40 1.16 8.97
CA PHE A 102 14.75 0.73 7.74
C PHE A 102 15.41 -0.50 7.14
N ASP A 103 16.74 -0.50 7.03
CA ASP A 103 17.49 -1.64 6.50
C ASP A 103 17.36 -2.88 7.40
N TRP A 104 17.29 -2.69 8.72
CA TRP A 104 17.04 -3.78 9.65
C TRP A 104 15.64 -4.37 9.44
N ALA A 105 14.59 -3.54 9.44
CA ALA A 105 13.21 -3.99 9.25
C ALA A 105 13.01 -4.63 7.88
N TRP A 106 13.61 -4.05 6.83
CA TRP A 106 13.62 -4.65 5.50
C TRP A 106 14.27 -6.04 5.50
N LYS A 107 15.48 -6.16 6.05
CA LYS A 107 16.21 -7.43 6.02
C LYS A 107 15.52 -8.50 6.88
N ASN A 108 15.11 -8.15 8.09
CA ASN A 108 14.55 -9.11 9.04
C ASN A 108 13.12 -9.48 8.65
N ASP A 109 12.28 -8.49 8.42
CA ASP A 109 10.84 -8.72 8.34
C ASP A 109 10.38 -8.90 6.88
N CYS A 110 11.01 -8.25 5.90
CA CYS A 110 10.69 -8.52 4.48
C CYS A 110 11.48 -9.69 3.92
N VAL A 111 12.82 -9.60 3.93
CA VAL A 111 13.62 -10.60 3.19
C VAL A 111 13.62 -11.96 3.89
N ASN A 112 13.75 -12.00 5.23
CA ASN A 112 13.85 -13.27 5.93
C ASN A 112 12.48 -13.88 6.28
N GLU A 113 11.51 -13.06 6.68
CA GLU A 113 10.17 -13.47 7.11
C GLU A 113 9.08 -13.31 6.05
N GLY A 114 9.31 -12.52 4.99
CA GLY A 114 8.40 -12.32 3.86
C GLY A 114 7.88 -13.62 3.28
N TYR A 115 6.61 -13.63 2.88
CA TYR A 115 5.94 -14.80 2.29
C TYR A 115 6.82 -15.44 1.21
N LYS A 116 7.47 -16.55 1.57
CA LYS A 116 8.16 -17.45 0.65
C LYS A 116 7.05 -18.28 0.04
N GLY A 117 6.55 -17.85 -1.12
CA GLY A 117 5.56 -18.60 -1.90
C GLY A 117 5.97 -20.06 -2.04
#